data_AF-X5S9J4-F1
#
_entry.id   AF-X5S9J4-F1
#
_cell.length_a   1.000
_cell.length_b   1.000
_cell.length_c   1.000
_cell.angle_alpha   90.00
_cell.angle_beta   90.00
_cell.angle_gamma   90.00
#
_symmetry.space_group_name_H-M   'P 1'
#
loop_
_entity.id
_entity.type
_entity.pdbx_description
1 polymer ?
#
loop_
_entity_poly.entity_id
_entity_poly.type
_entity_poly.pdbx_seq_one_letter_code
_entity_poly.pdbx_strand_id
1 'polypeptide(L)'
;MISGIGGIGSLPLKPEIGGADTTTDLFQGTRAPMAGSEIGTTFAEALSQAASKTVNTLQNAEQVSIQALRGDADTRQVVDAVMSAQQALQTTIAIRDKVVSAYLEISRMGI
;
A
#
# COMPACT_ATOMS: atom_id res chain seq x y z
N MET A 1 27.14 19.33 -41.52
CA MET A 1 26.55 18.47 -42.55
C MET A 1 27.37 17.20 -42.65
N ILE A 2 26.66 16.08 -42.80
CA ILE A 2 27.10 14.70 -43.08
C ILE A 2 27.63 13.84 -41.91
N SER A 3 26.79 12.86 -41.57
CA SER A 3 27.11 11.65 -40.83
C SER A 3 28.10 10.78 -41.60
N GLY A 4 29.02 10.14 -40.88
CA GLY A 4 29.75 8.95 -41.32
C GLY A 4 29.32 7.76 -40.46
N ILE A 5 28.41 6.96 -41.00
CA ILE A 5 27.96 5.66 -40.50
C ILE A 5 28.97 4.57 -40.86
N GLY A 6 29.16 3.60 -39.96
CA GLY A 6 29.59 2.24 -40.30
C GLY A 6 31.08 1.92 -40.12
N GLY A 7 31.41 1.32 -38.98
CA GLY A 7 32.70 0.70 -38.71
C GLY A 7 32.54 -0.48 -37.77
N ILE A 8 32.09 -1.61 -38.33
CA ILE A 8 32.12 -2.94 -37.72
C ILE A 8 33.53 -3.27 -37.20
N GLY A 9 33.70 -3.27 -35.88
CA GLY A 9 34.88 -3.77 -35.19
C GLY A 9 34.50 -5.01 -34.40
N SER A 10 34.39 -6.14 -35.10
CA SER A 10 34.25 -7.47 -34.51
C SER A 10 35.55 -7.87 -33.79
N LEU A 11 35.38 -8.58 -32.67
CA LEU A 11 36.33 -9.39 -31.91
C LEU A 11 37.18 -8.63 -30.86
N PRO A 12 37.10 -9.09 -29.59
CA PRO A 12 38.18 -9.95 -29.12
C PRO A 12 37.72 -11.38 -28.82
N LEU A 13 38.36 -12.31 -29.53
CA LEU A 13 38.48 -13.72 -29.17
C LEU A 13 39.26 -13.84 -27.85
N LYS A 14 38.65 -14.42 -26.83
CA LYS A 14 39.36 -15.33 -25.91
C LYS A 14 38.33 -16.20 -25.15
N PRO A 15 38.07 -17.44 -25.58
CA PRO A 15 37.45 -18.41 -24.70
C PRO A 15 38.56 -18.98 -23.80
N GLU A 16 38.72 -18.44 -22.59
CA GLU A 16 39.47 -19.15 -21.55
C GLU A 16 38.51 -20.09 -20.85
N ILE A 17 38.60 -21.35 -21.27
CA ILE A 17 38.15 -22.54 -20.58
C ILE A 17 38.48 -22.48 -19.09
N GLY A 18 37.47 -22.34 -18.23
CA GLY A 18 37.66 -22.57 -16.79
C GLY A 18 36.62 -21.94 -15.88
N GLY A 19 35.54 -22.67 -15.63
CA GLY A 19 34.79 -22.58 -14.37
C GLY A 19 33.67 -21.53 -14.32
N ALA A 20 32.44 -22.06 -14.27
CA ALA A 20 31.25 -21.59 -13.54
C ALA A 20 31.01 -20.07 -13.37
N ASP A 21 29.79 -19.67 -13.78
CA ASP A 21 29.02 -18.55 -13.23
C ASP A 21 29.32 -17.14 -13.79
N THR A 22 28.75 -16.76 -14.95
CA THR A 22 28.27 -15.37 -15.27
C THR A 22 27.76 -15.21 -16.73
N THR A 23 26.65 -15.87 -17.12
CA THR A 23 25.96 -15.55 -18.39
C THR A 23 24.45 -15.36 -18.28
N THR A 24 23.91 -15.20 -17.07
CA THR A 24 22.48 -14.89 -16.89
C THR A 24 22.22 -13.39 -16.65
N ASP A 25 23.24 -12.57 -16.41
CA ASP A 25 23.10 -11.12 -16.12
C ASP A 25 23.18 -10.25 -17.38
N LEU A 26 22.45 -10.59 -18.44
CA LEU A 26 22.32 -9.71 -19.63
C LEU A 26 20.90 -9.67 -20.20
N PHE A 27 19.97 -10.45 -19.64
CA PHE A 27 18.54 -10.35 -19.91
C PHE A 27 17.77 -9.53 -18.87
N GLN A 28 18.45 -8.80 -17.99
CA GLN A 28 17.83 -7.79 -17.14
C GLN A 28 17.55 -6.50 -17.92
N GLY A 29 17.02 -6.65 -19.14
CA GLY A 29 16.44 -5.58 -19.94
C GLY A 29 15.01 -5.33 -19.47
N THR A 30 14.78 -4.16 -18.90
CA THR A 30 13.46 -3.54 -18.71
C THR A 30 12.48 -4.31 -17.83
N ARG A 31 12.77 -4.35 -16.51
CA ARG A 31 11.66 -4.29 -15.54
C ARG A 31 11.04 -2.89 -15.68
N ALA A 32 9.95 -2.82 -16.44
CA ALA A 32 9.00 -1.71 -16.39
C ALA A 32 8.69 -1.39 -14.91
N PRO A 33 8.41 -0.11 -14.56
CA PRO A 33 8.37 0.29 -13.16
C PRO A 33 7.33 -0.53 -12.41
N MET A 34 7.78 -1.32 -11.43
CA MET A 34 6.94 -1.93 -10.40
C MET A 34 6.35 -0.88 -9.44
N ALA A 35 6.20 0.38 -9.88
CA ALA A 35 5.62 1.47 -9.10
C ALA A 35 4.18 1.14 -8.67
N GLY A 36 3.43 0.37 -9.47
CA GLY A 36 2.08 -0.07 -9.10
C GLY A 36 2.02 -1.01 -7.89
N SER A 37 3.03 -1.87 -7.70
CA SER A 37 3.07 -2.81 -6.57
C SER A 37 3.50 -2.13 -5.28
N GLU A 38 4.50 -1.23 -5.33
CA GLU A 38 4.95 -0.44 -4.17
C GLU A 38 3.86 0.51 -3.66
N ILE A 39 3.14 1.17 -4.58
CA ILE A 39 2.01 2.04 -4.23
C ILE A 39 0.85 1.23 -3.62
N GLY A 40 0.57 0.03 -4.16
CA GLY A 40 -0.44 -0.88 -3.63
C GLY A 40 -0.14 -1.33 -2.20
N THR A 41 1.11 -1.68 -1.89
CA THR A 41 1.56 -2.03 -0.54
C THR A 41 1.43 -0.82 0.40
N THR A 42 1.90 0.35 -0.02
CA THR A 42 1.83 1.58 0.79
C THR A 42 0.39 1.99 1.12
N PHE A 43 -0.52 1.87 0.15
CA PHE A 43 -1.95 2.13 0.37
C PHE A 43 -2.57 1.10 1.34
N ALA A 44 -2.25 -0.19 1.19
CA ALA A 44 -2.73 -1.23 2.08
C ALA A 44 -2.25 -1.02 3.53
N GLU A 45 -0.99 -0.60 3.71
CA GLU A 45 -0.45 -0.24 5.04
C GLU A 45 -1.15 0.99 5.63
N ALA A 46 -1.32 2.06 4.85
CA ALA A 46 -2.04 3.26 5.29
C ALA A 46 -3.49 2.93 5.68
N LEU A 47 -4.16 2.07 4.90
CA LEU A 47 -5.51 1.61 5.20
C LEU A 47 -5.57 0.75 6.46
N SER A 48 -4.60 -0.15 6.63
CA SER A 48 -4.47 -0.97 7.85
C SER A 48 -4.30 -0.10 9.09
N GLN A 49 -3.40 0.89 9.03
CA GLN A 49 -3.19 1.85 10.11
C GLN A 49 -4.45 2.67 10.39
N ALA A 50 -5.15 3.14 9.35
CA ALA A 50 -6.40 3.86 9.51
C ALA A 50 -7.48 3.00 10.20
N ALA A 51 -7.63 1.73 9.80
CA ALA A 51 -8.57 0.80 10.42
C ALA A 51 -8.20 0.53 11.89
N SER A 52 -6.93 0.27 12.19
CA SER A 52 -6.45 0.11 13.57
C SER A 52 -6.70 1.35 14.41
N LYS A 53 -6.51 2.55 13.85
CA LYS A 53 -6.80 3.81 14.54
C LYS A 53 -8.28 3.93 14.88
N THR A 54 -9.18 3.61 13.94
CA THR A 54 -10.63 3.62 14.19
C THR A 54 -11.00 2.67 15.33
N VAL A 55 -10.48 1.44 15.32
CA VAL A 55 -10.72 0.45 16.38
C VAL A 55 -10.21 0.94 17.74
N ASN A 56 -9.06 1.59 17.79
CA ASN A 56 -8.54 2.20 19.02
C ASN A 56 -9.43 3.36 19.50
N THR A 57 -9.89 4.23 18.60
CA THR A 57 -10.80 5.33 18.96
C THR A 57 -12.14 4.82 19.50
N LEU A 58 -12.69 3.76 18.91
CA LEU A 58 -13.91 3.11 19.41
C LEU A 58 -13.71 2.52 20.81
N GLN A 59 -12.64 1.75 21.03
CA GLN A 59 -12.32 1.19 22.34
C GLN A 59 -12.10 2.29 23.39
N ASN A 60 -11.45 3.39 23.01
CA ASN A 60 -11.26 4.53 23.91
C ASN A 60 -12.61 5.14 24.31
N ALA A 61 -13.53 5.34 23.37
CA ALA A 61 -14.88 5.83 23.68
C ALA A 61 -15.64 4.89 24.63
N GLU A 62 -15.52 3.56 24.46
CA GLU A 62 -16.09 2.59 25.41
C GLU A 62 -15.46 2.71 26.80
N GLN A 63 -14.12 2.77 26.88
CA GLN A 63 -13.42 2.92 28.16
C GLN A 63 -13.84 4.20 28.89
N VAL A 64 -13.91 5.33 28.20
CA VAL A 64 -14.36 6.61 28.78
C VAL A 64 -15.82 6.52 29.22
N SER A 65 -16.68 5.86 28.44
CA SER A 65 -18.09 5.62 28.80
C SER A 65 -18.20 4.78 30.09
N ILE A 66 -17.38 3.73 30.22
CA ILE A 66 -17.33 2.90 31.43
C ILE A 66 -16.83 3.70 32.65
N GLN A 67 -15.81 4.53 32.47
CA GLN A 67 -15.29 5.41 33.54
C GLN A 67 -16.35 6.41 34.00
N ALA A 68 -17.13 6.98 33.08
CA ALA A 68 -18.21 7.89 33.42
C ALA A 68 -19.34 7.20 34.20
N LEU A 69 -19.68 5.96 33.85
CA LEU A 69 -20.63 5.15 34.63
C LEU A 69 -20.15 4.87 36.06
N ARG A 70 -18.84 4.86 36.29
CA ARG A 70 -18.21 4.72 37.62
C ARG A 70 -18.05 6.05 38.35
N GLY A 71 -18.37 7.18 37.71
CA GLY A 71 -18.20 8.53 38.24
C GLY A 71 -16.78 9.11 38.08
N ASP A 72 -15.90 8.43 37.34
CA ASP A 72 -14.49 8.80 37.17
C ASP A 72 -14.23 9.70 35.95
N ALA A 73 -15.21 9.81 35.03
CA ALA A 73 -15.15 10.69 33.86
C ALA A 73 -16.42 11.53 33.69
N ASP A 74 -16.28 12.75 33.16
CA ASP A 74 -17.40 13.66 32.96
C ASP A 74 -18.22 13.29 31.71
N THR A 75 -19.53 13.51 31.76
CA THR A 75 -20.43 13.26 30.62
C THR A 75 -20.02 13.99 29.34
N ARG A 76 -19.38 15.17 29.43
CA ARG A 76 -18.84 15.88 28.26
C ARG A 76 -17.68 15.13 27.61
N GLN A 77 -16.82 14.49 28.41
CA GLN A 77 -15.70 13.69 27.90
C GLN A 77 -16.20 12.44 27.18
N VAL A 78 -17.28 11.83 27.67
CA VAL A 78 -17.95 10.71 26.98
C VAL A 78 -18.46 11.15 25.62
N VAL A 79 -19.18 12.28 25.57
CA VAL A 79 -19.75 12.79 24.31
C VAL A 79 -18.64 13.13 23.31
N ASP A 80 -17.54 13.75 23.76
CA ASP A 80 -16.38 14.05 22.90
C ASP A 80 -15.78 12.76 22.31
N ALA A 81 -15.50 11.77 23.16
CA ALA A 81 -14.92 10.49 22.72
C ALA A 81 -15.86 9.76 21.75
N VAL A 82 -17.16 9.75 22.01
CA VAL A 82 -18.17 9.14 21.12
C VAL A 82 -18.26 9.88 19.78
N MET A 83 -18.24 11.21 19.77
CA MET A 83 -18.25 11.99 18.54
C MET A 83 -17.01 11.75 17.69
N SER A 84 -15.84 11.69 18.33
CA SER A 84 -14.56 11.34 17.68
C SER A 84 -14.60 9.94 17.06
N ALA A 85 -15.12 8.96 17.81
CA ALA A 85 -15.31 7.60 17.32
C ALA A 85 -16.29 7.52 16.15
N GLN A 86 -17.40 8.28 16.20
CA GLN A 86 -18.37 8.34 15.12
C GLN A 86 -17.76 8.92 13.84
N GLN A 87 -16.94 9.97 13.95
CA GLN A 87 -16.26 10.55 12.80
C GLN A 87 -15.29 9.56 12.15
N ALA A 88 -14.46 8.87 12.95
CA ALA A 88 -13.55 7.85 12.46
C ALA A 88 -14.30 6.67 11.79
N LEU A 89 -15.42 6.27 12.37
CA LEU A 89 -16.28 5.22 11.83
C LEU A 89 -16.88 5.60 10.47
N GLN A 90 -17.39 6.82 10.33
CA GLN A 90 -17.95 7.31 9.06
C GLN A 90 -16.92 7.30 7.93
N THR A 91 -15.69 7.76 8.22
CA THR A 91 -14.59 7.70 7.24
C THR A 91 -14.26 6.25 6.87
N THR A 92 -14.21 5.36 7.86
CA THR A 92 -13.91 3.94 7.63
C THR A 92 -14.97 3.26 6.75
N ILE A 93 -16.26 3.58 6.97
CA ILE A 93 -17.36 3.07 6.16
C ILE A 93 -17.24 3.54 4.71
N ALA A 94 -16.92 4.81 4.49
CA ALA A 94 -16.73 5.35 3.13
C ALA A 94 -15.59 4.63 2.39
N ILE A 95 -14.49 4.32 3.08
CA ILE A 95 -13.38 3.57 2.49
C ILE A 95 -13.81 2.12 2.20
N ARG A 96 -14.49 1.46 3.14
CA ARG A 96 -15.04 0.11 2.95
C ARG A 96 -15.92 0.05 1.71
N ASP A 97 -16.78 1.04 1.50
CA ASP A 97 -17.68 1.09 0.35
C ASP A 97 -16.92 1.20 -0.98
N LYS A 98 -15.86 2.03 -1.01
CA LYS A 98 -14.99 2.17 -2.19
C LYS A 98 -14.18 0.91 -2.50
N VAL A 99 -13.64 0.24 -1.47
CA VAL A 99 -12.90 -1.01 -1.65
C VAL A 99 -13.81 -2.13 -2.18
N VAL A 100 -15.02 -2.25 -1.62
CA VAL A 100 -16.03 -3.21 -2.10
C VAL A 100 -16.42 -2.90 -3.55
N SER A 101 -16.67 -1.62 -3.88
CA SER A 101 -17.01 -1.22 -5.25
C SER A 101 -15.89 -1.55 -6.24
N ALA A 102 -14.63 -1.26 -5.89
CA ALA A 102 -13.48 -1.58 -6.74
C ALA A 102 -13.32 -3.09 -6.95
N TYR A 103 -13.55 -3.90 -5.91
CA TYR A 103 -13.53 -5.36 -6.03
C TYR A 103 -14.62 -5.88 -6.99
N LEU A 104 -15.84 -5.34 -6.87
CA LEU A 104 -16.95 -5.72 -7.75
C LEU A 104 -16.72 -5.31 -9.21
N GLU A 105 -16.07 -4.17 -9.44
CA GLU A 105 -15.70 -3.69 -10.78
C GLU A 105 -14.64 -4.59 -11.43
N ILE A 106 -13.54 -4.91 -10.72
CA ILE A 106 -12.54 -5.89 -11.17
C ILE A 106 -13.20 -7.24 -11.47
N SER A 107 -14.06 -7.72 -10.57
CA SER A 107 -14.70 -9.02 -10.71
C SER A 107 -15.61 -9.10 -11.94
N ARG A 108 -16.20 -7.98 -12.36
CA ARG A 108 -17.07 -7.88 -13.53
C ARG A 108 -16.29 -7.80 -14.84
N MET A 109 -15.02 -7.41 -14.80
CA MET A 109 -14.12 -7.36 -15.97
C MET A 109 -13.40 -8.69 -16.22
N GLY A 110 -13.32 -9.57 -15.20
CA GLY A 110 -12.65 -10.87 -15.27
C GLY A 110 -13.52 -12.06 -15.69
N ILE A 111 -14.79 -11.82 -16.07
CA ILE A 111 -15.70 -12.82 -16.68
C ILE A 111 -16.00 -12.44 -18.12
#